data_AF-A0AAD7XM88-F1
#
_entry.id   AF-A0AAD7XM88-F1
#
_cell.length_a   1.000
_cell.length_b   1.000
_cell.length_c   1.000
_cell.angle_alpha   90.00
_cell.angle_beta   90.00
_cell.angle_gamma   90.00
#
_symmetry.space_group_name_H-M   'P 1'
#
loop_
_entity.id
_entity.type
_entity.pdbx_description
1 polymer ?
#
loop_
_entity_poly.entity_id
_entity_poly.type
_entity_poly.pdbx_seq_one_letter_code
_entity_poly.pdbx_strand_id
1 'polypeptide(L)'
;MASIETLVAFARNGLCVCVDTLPSTHFLKLPLKAIMFDLATTPSSLPAWVASWTSMVTIEELSVLNVCIASLQGCAVVFNMSGALGLPAAISEYRRLRVIESRLALKSRSRVAEVGASLAVRRASSSMAFALVRLLLGPSFGVLALYTLRLASQRLLEWALLLMQIALAIALYAMWRELGWRRQKAANATILTTNPTTDDPSVLATLDELPPPNSDGLVALVSKADDAEKVRERCDSWVKIVRKVASENQAELRTLALREREGIRLDARVFWLNVVAFFGYLVFPATYFGPFLRDPHMEWLGNFAGDLAWTLEPALIIATTFRQRSATKTKAD
;
A
#
# COMPACT_ATOMS: atom_id res chain seq x y z
N MET A 1 8.56 -4.30 -9.41
CA MET A 1 8.06 -3.04 -8.81
C MET A 1 7.63 -3.34 -7.39
N ALA A 2 7.92 -2.46 -6.43
CA ALA A 2 7.44 -2.67 -5.06
C ALA A 2 5.93 -2.41 -5.00
N SER A 3 5.23 -3.16 -4.16
CA SER A 3 3.78 -3.03 -3.99
C SER A 3 3.43 -1.89 -3.04
N ILE A 4 2.16 -1.48 -3.01
CA ILE A 4 1.72 -0.42 -2.08
C ILE A 4 1.84 -0.87 -0.62
N GLU A 5 1.62 -2.17 -0.37
CA GLU A 5 1.82 -2.80 0.93
C GLU A 5 3.28 -2.70 1.38
N THR A 6 4.23 -2.75 0.44
CA THR A 6 5.66 -2.55 0.75
C THR A 6 5.92 -1.12 1.25
N LEU A 7 5.26 -0.11 0.65
CA LEU A 7 5.39 1.29 1.11
C LEU A 7 4.73 1.52 2.47
N VAL A 8 3.59 0.89 2.72
CA VAL A 8 2.93 0.91 4.04
C VAL A 8 3.84 0.27 5.09
N ALA A 9 4.47 -0.88 4.78
CA ALA A 9 5.43 -1.53 5.67
C ALA A 9 6.67 -0.67 5.95
N PHE A 10 7.17 0.08 4.96
CA PHE A 10 8.22 1.07 5.20
C PHE A 10 7.74 2.15 6.16
N ALA A 11 6.62 2.82 5.86
CA ALA A 11 6.06 3.88 6.70
C ALA A 11 5.88 3.41 8.15
N ARG A 12 5.38 2.19 8.33
CA ARG A 12 5.30 1.50 9.62
C ARG A 12 6.63 1.40 10.34
N ASN A 13 7.65 0.83 9.70
CA ASN A 13 8.95 0.64 10.33
C ASN A 13 9.58 1.98 10.72
N GLY A 14 9.35 3.04 9.94
CA GLY A 14 9.76 4.39 10.32
C GLY A 14 9.04 4.90 11.57
N LEU A 15 7.70 4.77 11.64
CA LEU A 15 6.93 5.23 12.81
C LEU A 15 7.25 4.44 14.08
N CYS A 16 7.46 3.12 14.00
CA CYS A 16 7.86 2.31 15.16
C CYS A 16 9.27 2.69 15.66
N VAL A 17 10.22 2.94 14.76
CA VAL A 17 11.59 3.32 15.12
C VAL A 17 11.67 4.73 15.72
N CYS A 18 10.77 5.64 15.34
CA CYS A 18 10.65 6.93 16.02
C CYS A 18 10.45 6.74 17.53
N VAL A 19 9.61 5.80 17.95
CA VAL A 19 9.37 5.52 19.38
C VAL A 19 10.66 5.13 20.10
N ASP A 20 11.50 4.31 19.48
CA ASP A 20 12.77 3.85 20.05
C ASP A 20 13.87 4.92 20.08
N THR A 21 13.75 5.97 19.28
CA THR A 21 14.75 7.06 19.19
C THR A 21 14.42 8.26 20.09
N LEU A 22 13.21 8.32 20.65
CA LEU A 22 12.82 9.35 21.61
C LEU A 22 13.62 9.28 22.93
N PRO A 23 13.75 10.38 23.70
CA PRO A 23 14.34 10.34 25.04
C PRO A 23 13.69 9.28 25.94
N SER A 24 14.44 8.65 26.85
CA SER A 24 13.91 7.69 27.82
C SER A 24 12.84 8.28 28.74
N THR A 25 12.87 9.60 28.93
CA THR A 25 11.87 10.39 29.66
C THR A 25 10.60 10.66 28.85
N HIS A 26 10.57 10.32 27.56
CA HIS A 26 9.41 10.53 26.71
C HIS A 26 8.37 9.44 26.99
N PHE A 27 7.15 9.86 27.36
CA PHE A 27 6.06 8.98 27.77
C PHE A 27 5.69 7.88 26.75
N LEU A 28 6.05 8.08 25.47
CA LEU A 28 5.84 7.15 24.37
C LEU A 28 6.71 5.89 24.45
N LYS A 29 7.84 5.93 25.16
CA LYS A 29 8.72 4.76 25.39
C LYS A 29 8.23 3.80 26.47
N LEU A 30 7.23 4.18 27.26
CA LEU A 30 6.75 3.39 28.38
C LEU A 30 5.94 2.11 28.04
N PRO A 31 5.16 1.95 26.95
CA PRO A 31 4.21 0.84 26.86
C PRO A 31 4.84 -0.55 26.76
N LEU A 32 5.79 -0.75 25.84
CA LEU A 32 6.42 -2.05 25.63
C LEU A 32 7.55 -2.31 26.63
N LYS A 33 8.28 -1.27 27.05
CA LYS A 33 9.25 -1.42 28.14
C LYS A 33 8.56 -1.72 29.47
N ALA A 34 7.45 -1.08 29.82
CA ALA A 34 6.75 -1.38 31.07
C ALA A 34 6.20 -2.81 31.06
N ILE A 35 5.56 -3.26 29.97
CA ILE A 35 5.00 -4.63 29.95
C ILE A 35 6.10 -5.71 29.84
N MET A 36 7.15 -5.52 29.02
CA MET A 36 8.23 -6.51 28.91
C MET A 36 9.21 -6.48 30.08
N PHE A 37 9.41 -5.33 30.74
CA PHE A 37 10.25 -5.25 31.94
C PHE A 37 9.49 -5.51 33.23
N ASP A 38 8.19 -5.19 33.37
CA ASP A 38 7.44 -5.58 34.58
C ASP A 38 7.20 -7.09 34.68
N LEU A 39 7.21 -7.82 33.55
CA LEU A 39 7.29 -9.28 33.56
C LEU A 39 8.70 -9.81 33.88
N ALA A 40 9.72 -8.94 33.95
CA ALA A 40 11.11 -9.27 34.24
C ALA A 40 11.65 -8.61 35.53
N THR A 41 10.82 -7.91 36.32
CA THR A 41 11.24 -7.16 37.51
C THR A 41 11.08 -7.95 38.80
N THR A 42 11.93 -8.96 38.95
CA THR A 42 12.76 -8.98 40.17
C THR A 42 14.18 -8.64 39.74
N PRO A 43 14.74 -7.48 40.13
CA PRO A 43 16.06 -7.01 39.70
C PRO A 43 17.23 -7.97 39.98
N SER A 44 17.02 -8.99 40.81
CA SER A 44 18.01 -10.01 41.16
C SER A 44 18.13 -11.18 40.16
N SER A 45 17.26 -11.29 39.15
CA SER A 45 17.22 -12.46 38.24
C SER A 45 17.62 -12.17 36.79
N LEU A 46 17.97 -10.92 36.45
CA LEU A 46 18.43 -10.62 35.09
C LEU A 46 19.88 -11.12 34.90
N PRO A 47 20.17 -11.89 33.83
CA PRO A 47 21.54 -12.24 33.49
C PRO A 47 22.40 -11.00 33.35
N ALA A 48 23.63 -11.02 33.87
CA ALA A 48 24.53 -9.87 33.91
C ALA A 48 24.74 -9.19 32.53
N TRP A 49 24.59 -9.94 31.43
CA TRP A 49 24.67 -9.40 30.07
C TRP A 49 23.46 -8.52 29.70
N VAL A 50 22.27 -8.77 30.25
CA VAL A 50 21.08 -7.91 30.06
C VAL A 50 21.20 -6.65 30.92
N ALA A 51 21.71 -6.77 32.15
CA ALA A 51 22.00 -5.63 33.01
C ALA A 51 23.04 -4.69 32.38
N SER A 52 24.08 -5.26 31.74
CA SER A 52 25.10 -4.54 30.96
C SER A 52 24.51 -3.77 29.77
N TRP A 53 23.48 -4.29 29.10
CA TRP A 53 22.79 -3.58 28.02
C TRP A 53 21.97 -2.40 28.54
N THR A 54 21.38 -2.52 29.73
CA THR A 54 20.57 -1.45 30.33
C THR A 54 21.41 -0.36 31.00
N SER A 55 22.62 -0.67 31.49
CA SER A 55 23.52 0.29 32.14
C SER A 55 24.36 1.14 31.18
N MET A 56 24.34 0.85 29.88
CA MET A 56 24.99 1.68 28.84
C MET A 56 24.16 2.91 28.41
N VAL A 57 23.09 3.26 29.14
CA VAL A 57 22.11 4.30 28.74
C VAL A 57 22.28 5.60 29.56
N THR A 58 23.52 5.97 29.89
CA THR A 58 23.84 7.31 30.39
C THR A 58 24.79 8.00 29.40
N ILE A 59 24.21 8.82 28.50
CA ILE A 59 24.77 10.02 27.83
C ILE A 59 26.27 9.90 27.48
N GLU A 60 26.71 9.54 26.26
CA GLU A 60 26.92 10.48 25.15
C GLU A 60 27.10 9.79 23.78
N GLU A 61 27.27 8.46 23.75
CA GLU A 61 27.65 7.75 22.53
C GLU A 61 26.44 7.31 21.71
N LEU A 62 26.51 7.60 20.42
CA LEU A 62 25.57 7.09 19.43
C LEU A 62 25.69 5.55 19.42
N SER A 63 24.68 4.84 19.94
CA SER A 63 24.74 3.38 20.00
C SER A 63 24.94 2.78 18.60
N VAL A 64 25.64 1.64 18.51
CA VAL A 64 25.79 0.89 17.25
C VAL A 64 24.41 0.62 16.61
N LEU A 65 23.41 0.34 17.45
CA LEU A 65 22.02 0.16 17.01
C LEU A 65 21.46 1.41 16.33
N ASN A 66 21.70 2.61 16.86
CA ASN A 66 21.25 3.86 16.25
C ASN A 66 21.94 4.09 14.89
N VAL A 67 23.22 3.76 14.76
CA VAL A 67 23.93 3.84 13.46
C VAL A 67 23.33 2.89 12.44
N CYS A 68 23.04 1.64 12.84
CA CYS A 68 22.37 0.67 11.98
C CYS A 68 20.97 1.14 11.56
N ILE A 69 20.18 1.66 12.52
CA ILE A 69 18.85 2.21 12.27
C ILE A 69 18.92 3.38 11.27
N ALA A 70 19.80 4.36 11.52
CA ALA A 70 19.96 5.52 10.65
C ALA A 70 20.41 5.12 9.24
N SER A 71 21.28 4.11 9.13
CA SER A 71 21.72 3.56 7.84
C SER A 71 20.55 2.94 7.07
N LEU A 72 19.72 2.13 7.74
CA LEU A 72 18.52 1.54 7.13
C LEU A 72 17.50 2.60 6.70
N GLN A 73 17.30 3.64 7.52
CA GLN A 73 16.47 4.80 7.16
C GLN A 73 17.06 5.54 5.95
N GLY A 74 18.38 5.72 5.90
CA GLY A 74 19.09 6.28 4.74
C GLY A 74 18.88 5.46 3.46
N CYS A 75 18.94 4.13 3.53
CA CYS A 75 18.59 3.25 2.41
C CYS A 75 17.13 3.43 1.98
N ALA A 76 16.20 3.61 2.93
CA ALA A 76 14.81 3.89 2.62
C ALA A 76 14.64 5.24 1.90
N VAL A 77 15.47 6.26 2.18
CA VAL A 77 15.49 7.51 1.41
C VAL A 77 15.81 7.23 -0.06
N VAL A 78 16.90 6.53 -0.35
CA VAL A 78 17.34 6.23 -1.72
C VAL A 78 16.26 5.44 -2.48
N PHE A 79 15.68 4.44 -1.82
CA PHE A 79 14.61 3.63 -2.39
C PHE A 79 13.34 4.44 -2.73
N ASN A 80 12.93 5.34 -1.84
CA ASN A 80 11.74 6.16 -2.06
C ASN A 80 12.00 7.27 -3.09
N MET A 81 13.11 7.99 -2.97
CA MET A 81 13.45 9.10 -3.86
C MET A 81 13.60 8.67 -5.31
N SER A 82 14.21 7.51 -5.58
CA SER A 82 14.30 6.97 -6.94
C SER A 82 12.94 6.75 -7.60
N GLY A 83 11.91 6.33 -6.84
CA GLY A 83 10.55 6.23 -7.36
C GLY A 83 9.81 7.56 -7.44
N ALA A 84 10.13 8.52 -6.57
CA ALA A 84 9.55 9.85 -6.59
C ALA A 84 9.92 10.62 -7.88
N LEU A 85 11.10 10.35 -8.46
CA LEU A 85 11.52 10.91 -9.76
C LEU A 85 10.56 10.54 -10.91
N GLY A 86 9.77 9.47 -10.77
CA GLY A 86 8.75 9.09 -11.74
C GLY A 86 7.45 9.91 -11.67
N LEU A 87 7.28 10.77 -10.65
CA LEU A 87 6.03 11.51 -10.43
C LEU A 87 5.64 12.41 -11.61
N PRO A 88 6.54 13.22 -12.22
CA PRO A 88 6.17 14.05 -13.37
C PRO A 88 5.66 13.23 -14.56
N ALA A 89 6.29 12.10 -14.84
CA ALA A 89 5.87 11.19 -15.89
C ALA A 89 4.49 10.56 -15.58
N ALA A 90 4.27 10.13 -14.34
CA ALA A 90 2.99 9.58 -13.91
C ALA A 90 1.85 10.61 -13.97
N ILE A 91 2.10 11.87 -13.58
CA ILE A 91 1.13 12.96 -13.70
C ILE A 91 0.81 13.26 -15.17
N SER A 92 1.83 13.32 -16.02
CA SER A 92 1.68 13.55 -17.46
C SER A 92 0.82 12.46 -18.11
N GLU A 93 1.12 11.19 -17.82
CA GLU A 93 0.37 10.05 -18.35
C GLU A 93 -1.08 10.02 -17.84
N TYR A 94 -1.30 10.29 -16.55
CA TYR A 94 -2.66 10.41 -16.00
C TYR A 94 -3.47 11.51 -16.69
N ARG A 95 -2.88 12.69 -16.89
CA ARG A 95 -3.53 13.81 -17.60
C ARG A 95 -3.85 13.44 -19.04
N ARG A 96 -2.90 12.83 -19.76
CA ARG A 96 -3.07 12.36 -21.14
C ARG A 96 -4.24 11.38 -21.24
N LEU A 97 -4.28 10.37 -20.37
CA LEU A 97 -5.32 9.35 -20.37
C LEU A 97 -6.69 9.89 -19.96
N ARG A 98 -6.75 10.86 -19.04
CA ARG A 98 -8.01 11.56 -18.68
C ARG A 98 -8.61 12.30 -19.87
N VAL A 99 -7.78 12.98 -20.66
CA VAL A 99 -8.24 13.65 -21.89
C VAL A 99 -8.75 12.62 -22.89
N ILE A 100 -8.06 11.50 -23.05
CA ILE A 100 -8.48 10.39 -23.92
C ILE A 100 -9.83 9.81 -23.47
N GLU A 101 -10.00 9.52 -22.18
CA GLU A 101 -11.25 9.02 -21.59
C GLU A 101 -12.42 9.99 -21.89
N SER A 102 -12.23 11.29 -21.63
CA SER A 102 -13.28 12.29 -21.92
C SER A 102 -13.64 12.37 -23.41
N ARG A 103 -12.66 12.24 -24.31
CA ARG A 103 -12.91 12.25 -25.76
C ARG A 103 -13.62 10.97 -26.22
N LEU A 104 -13.28 9.82 -25.66
CA LEU A 104 -13.94 8.56 -25.96
C LEU A 104 -15.37 8.53 -25.44
N ALA A 105 -15.64 9.07 -24.25
CA ALA A 105 -17.00 9.21 -23.73
C ALA A 105 -17.89 10.12 -24.61
N LEU A 106 -17.30 11.14 -25.25
CA LEU A 106 -18.04 12.05 -26.14
C LEU A 106 -18.22 11.52 -27.57
N LYS A 107 -17.24 10.76 -28.08
CA LYS A 107 -17.19 10.36 -29.50
C LYS A 107 -17.50 8.89 -29.74
N SER A 108 -17.14 8.02 -28.80
CA SER A 108 -17.27 6.59 -29.01
C SER A 108 -18.69 6.17 -28.65
N ARG A 109 -19.39 5.52 -29.59
CA ARG A 109 -20.60 4.73 -29.27
C ARG A 109 -20.23 3.36 -28.67
N SER A 110 -18.97 3.16 -28.29
CA SER A 110 -18.41 1.86 -27.89
C SER A 110 -18.12 1.85 -26.40
N ARG A 111 -19.00 1.18 -25.66
CA ARG A 111 -18.86 0.98 -24.21
C ARG A 111 -17.58 0.21 -23.84
N VAL A 112 -17.02 -0.60 -24.75
CA VAL A 112 -15.72 -1.28 -24.55
C VAL A 112 -14.57 -0.28 -24.49
N ALA A 113 -14.55 0.69 -25.40
CA ALA A 113 -13.50 1.72 -25.45
C ALA A 113 -13.55 2.62 -24.21
N GLU A 114 -14.76 2.98 -23.76
CA GLU A 114 -14.97 3.73 -22.52
C GLU A 114 -14.40 2.99 -21.30
N VAL A 115 -14.76 1.72 -21.15
CA VAL A 115 -14.27 0.92 -20.02
C VAL A 115 -12.74 0.75 -20.08
N GLY A 116 -12.18 0.48 -21.27
CA GLY A 116 -10.72 0.37 -21.45
C GLY A 116 -9.98 1.67 -21.08
N ALA A 117 -10.51 2.83 -21.50
CA ALA A 117 -9.94 4.12 -21.13
C ALA A 117 -10.03 4.39 -19.63
N SER A 118 -11.18 4.09 -19.00
CA SER A 118 -11.33 4.20 -17.54
C SER A 118 -10.36 3.32 -16.78
N LEU A 119 -10.04 2.11 -17.28
CA LEU A 119 -9.04 1.24 -16.68
C LEU A 119 -7.62 1.81 -16.80
N ALA A 120 -7.27 2.35 -17.96
CA ALA A 120 -5.98 3.00 -18.16
C ALA A 120 -5.81 4.21 -17.22
N VAL A 121 -6.83 5.07 -17.12
CA VAL A 121 -6.86 6.21 -16.19
C VAL A 121 -6.69 5.75 -14.75
N ARG A 122 -7.35 4.65 -14.35
CA ARG A 122 -7.19 4.07 -13.00
C ARG A 122 -5.77 3.61 -12.74
N ARG A 123 -5.17 2.82 -13.64
CA ARG A 123 -3.77 2.35 -13.51
C ARG A 123 -2.79 3.52 -13.40
N ALA A 124 -2.97 4.55 -14.22
CA ALA A 124 -2.17 5.77 -14.13
C ALA A 124 -2.38 6.51 -12.80
N SER A 125 -3.62 6.57 -12.29
CA SER A 125 -3.91 7.17 -10.98
C SER A 125 -3.21 6.44 -9.83
N SER A 126 -3.14 5.11 -9.89
CA SER A 126 -2.45 4.28 -8.89
C SER A 126 -0.93 4.48 -8.96
N SER A 127 -0.36 4.56 -10.17
CA SER A 127 1.06 4.90 -10.37
C SER A 127 1.41 6.28 -9.81
N MET A 128 0.54 7.26 -10.05
CA MET A 128 0.68 8.60 -9.49
C MET A 128 0.61 8.61 -7.96
N ALA A 129 -0.38 7.91 -7.38
CA ALA A 129 -0.49 7.78 -5.92
C ALA A 129 0.77 7.14 -5.31
N PHE A 130 1.29 6.09 -5.94
CA PHE A 130 2.52 5.42 -5.51
C PHE A 130 3.75 6.33 -5.55
N ALA A 131 3.92 7.09 -6.64
CA ALA A 131 5.00 8.07 -6.76
C ALA A 131 4.87 9.20 -5.73
N LEU A 132 3.64 9.64 -5.42
CA LEU A 132 3.37 10.65 -4.40
C LEU A 132 3.67 10.16 -2.99
N VAL A 133 3.27 8.93 -2.63
CA VAL A 133 3.61 8.30 -1.35
C VAL A 133 5.12 8.25 -1.18
N ARG A 134 5.85 7.83 -2.21
CA ARG A 134 7.32 7.80 -2.18
C ARG A 134 7.95 9.18 -2.01
N LEU A 135 7.41 10.20 -2.68
CA LEU A 135 7.86 11.57 -2.55
C LEU A 135 7.72 12.08 -1.10
N LEU A 136 6.66 11.66 -0.40
CA LEU A 136 6.44 12.05 1.00
C LEU A 136 7.30 11.23 1.97
N LEU A 137 7.43 9.92 1.74
CA LEU A 137 8.21 9.03 2.60
C LEU A 137 9.72 9.30 2.52
N GLY A 138 10.27 9.60 1.34
CA GLY A 138 11.71 9.81 1.15
C GLY A 138 12.31 10.88 2.08
N PRO A 139 11.84 12.14 2.03
CA PRO A 139 12.29 13.19 2.93
C PRO A 139 12.00 12.87 4.41
N SER A 140 10.88 12.23 4.70
CA SER A 140 10.53 11.83 6.06
C SER A 140 11.57 10.88 6.64
N PHE A 141 11.95 9.82 5.91
CA PHE A 141 13.03 8.93 6.32
C PHE A 141 14.38 9.64 6.45
N GLY A 142 14.64 10.66 5.62
CA GLY A 142 15.83 11.48 5.73
C GLY A 142 15.87 12.23 7.06
N VAL A 143 14.75 12.84 7.46
CA VAL A 143 14.62 13.50 8.75
C VAL A 143 14.72 12.50 9.90
N LEU A 144 14.10 11.32 9.81
CA LEU A 144 14.24 10.27 10.82
C LEU A 144 15.70 9.82 10.97
N ALA A 145 16.44 9.63 9.87
CA ALA A 145 17.86 9.28 9.90
C ALA A 145 18.68 10.36 10.59
N LEU A 146 18.49 11.62 10.20
CA LEU A 146 19.16 12.76 10.84
C LEU A 146 18.78 12.89 12.31
N TYR A 147 17.51 12.66 12.69
CA TYR A 147 17.07 12.70 14.07
C TYR A 147 17.69 11.59 14.91
N THR A 148 17.77 10.37 14.37
CA THR A 148 18.44 9.22 14.99
C THR A 148 19.92 9.52 15.26
N LEU A 149 20.57 10.26 14.34
CA LEU A 149 21.94 10.75 14.48
C LEU A 149 22.07 12.02 15.35
N ARG A 150 20.97 12.51 15.94
CA ARG A 150 20.88 13.76 16.71
C ARG A 150 21.26 15.03 15.93
N LEU A 151 21.11 15.00 14.60
CA LEU A 151 21.38 16.11 13.68
C LEU A 151 20.12 16.90 13.29
N ALA A 152 18.93 16.38 13.58
CA ALA A 152 17.66 17.08 13.31
C ALA A 152 16.97 17.51 14.61
N SER A 153 16.25 18.63 14.55
CA SER A 153 15.45 19.13 15.67
C SER A 153 14.16 18.33 15.84
N GLN A 154 13.58 18.37 17.05
CA GLN A 154 12.28 17.76 17.33
C GLN A 154 11.17 18.28 16.40
N ARG A 155 11.19 19.58 16.07
CA ARG A 155 10.19 20.17 15.17
C ARG A 155 10.24 19.54 13.77
N LEU A 156 11.44 19.24 13.25
CA LEU A 156 11.56 18.54 11.96
C LEU A 156 11.00 17.12 12.05
N LEU A 157 11.25 16.41 13.15
CA LEU A 157 10.67 15.08 13.39
C LEU A 157 9.14 15.13 13.36
N GLU A 158 8.52 16.07 14.05
CA GLU A 158 7.06 16.25 14.06
C GLU A 158 6.49 16.43 12.65
N TRP A 159 7.15 17.25 11.81
CA TRP A 159 6.78 17.39 10.40
C TRP A 159 6.96 16.12 9.59
N ALA A 160 8.04 15.37 9.81
CA ALA A 160 8.27 14.09 9.15
C ALA A 160 7.18 13.07 9.49
N LEU A 161 6.79 12.99 10.77
CA LEU A 161 5.68 12.13 11.21
C LEU A 161 4.36 12.52 10.53
N LEU A 162 4.06 13.82 10.43
CA LEU A 162 2.88 14.30 9.70
C LEU A 162 2.91 13.92 8.21
N LEU A 163 4.06 14.08 7.54
CA LEU A 163 4.21 13.70 6.13
C LEU A 163 4.04 12.19 5.92
N MET A 164 4.57 11.36 6.82
CA MET A 164 4.35 9.91 6.79
C MET A 164 2.88 9.56 6.97
N GLN A 165 2.16 10.26 7.86
CA GLN A 165 0.74 10.06 8.06
C GLN A 165 -0.08 10.44 6.80
N ILE A 166 0.26 11.53 6.13
CA ILE A 166 -0.36 11.91 4.84
C ILE A 166 -0.08 10.84 3.78
N ALA A 167 1.16 10.33 3.73
CA ALA A 167 1.54 9.25 2.80
C ALA A 167 0.72 7.97 3.07
N LEU A 168 0.54 7.60 4.34
CA LEU A 168 -0.30 6.47 4.77
C LEU A 168 -1.77 6.68 4.37
N ALA A 169 -2.32 7.88 4.53
CA ALA A 169 -3.69 8.19 4.10
C ALA A 169 -3.89 7.98 2.59
N ILE A 170 -2.93 8.44 1.77
CA ILE A 170 -2.94 8.24 0.31
C ILE A 170 -2.83 6.75 -0.02
N ALA A 171 -1.96 6.02 0.68
CA ALA A 171 -1.78 4.59 0.48
C ALA A 171 -3.06 3.80 0.83
N LEU A 172 -3.69 4.10 1.96
CA LEU A 172 -4.96 3.51 2.38
C LEU A 172 -6.08 3.79 1.38
N TYR A 173 -6.18 5.02 0.88
CA TYR A 173 -7.16 5.35 -0.14
C TYR A 173 -6.95 4.54 -1.42
N ALA A 174 -5.71 4.38 -1.87
CA ALA A 174 -5.38 3.55 -3.02
C ALA A 174 -5.69 2.05 -2.76
N MET A 175 -5.37 1.52 -1.58
CA MET A 175 -5.73 0.15 -1.18
C MET A 175 -7.25 -0.07 -1.16
N TRP A 176 -8.02 0.90 -0.63
CA TRP A 176 -9.48 0.82 -0.62
C TRP A 176 -10.07 0.75 -2.03
N ARG A 177 -9.56 1.58 -2.94
CA ARG A 177 -9.97 1.56 -4.36
C ARG A 177 -9.62 0.24 -5.04
N GLU A 178 -8.43 -0.28 -4.77
CA GLU A 178 -7.97 -1.56 -5.30
C GLU A 178 -8.83 -2.71 -4.78
N LEU A 179 -9.21 -2.71 -3.50
CA LEU A 179 -10.11 -3.70 -2.93
C LEU A 179 -11.50 -3.67 -3.59
N GLY A 180 -12.03 -2.47 -3.85
CA GLY A 180 -13.27 -2.31 -4.61
C GLY A 180 -13.16 -2.86 -6.04
N TRP A 181 -12.03 -2.62 -6.70
CA TRP A 181 -11.74 -3.14 -8.02
C TRP A 181 -11.66 -4.67 -8.05
N ARG A 182 -10.88 -5.27 -7.14
CA ARG A 182 -10.77 -6.74 -7.04
C ARG A 182 -12.12 -7.40 -6.78
N ARG A 183 -12.98 -6.80 -5.94
CA ARG A 183 -14.36 -7.26 -5.74
C ARG A 183 -15.16 -7.28 -7.05
N GLN A 184 -15.08 -6.20 -7.83
CA GLN A 184 -15.72 -6.12 -9.13
C GLN A 184 -15.15 -7.16 -10.10
N LYS A 185 -13.82 -7.33 -10.13
CA LYS A 185 -13.12 -8.35 -10.92
C LYS A 185 -13.57 -9.76 -10.58
N ALA A 186 -13.63 -10.12 -9.30
CA ALA A 186 -14.11 -11.43 -8.86
C ALA A 186 -15.59 -11.67 -9.22
N ALA A 187 -16.44 -10.63 -9.08
CA ALA A 187 -17.84 -10.70 -9.50
C ALA A 187 -17.97 -10.93 -11.01
N ASN A 188 -17.22 -10.19 -11.82
CA ASN A 188 -17.22 -10.30 -13.27
C ASN A 188 -16.65 -11.63 -13.75
N ALA A 189 -15.58 -12.13 -13.13
CA ALA A 189 -15.05 -13.47 -13.39
C ALA A 189 -16.11 -14.55 -13.08
N THR A 190 -16.86 -14.39 -11.98
CA THR A 190 -17.98 -15.29 -11.66
C THR A 190 -19.05 -15.24 -12.75
N ILE A 191 -19.44 -14.04 -13.21
CA ILE A 191 -20.40 -13.86 -14.30
C ILE A 191 -19.92 -14.59 -15.57
N LEU A 192 -18.67 -14.40 -15.98
CA LEU A 192 -18.08 -15.08 -17.14
C LEU A 192 -18.12 -16.60 -17.02
N THR A 193 -17.90 -17.14 -15.82
CA THR A 193 -17.96 -18.59 -15.59
C THR A 193 -19.38 -19.15 -15.62
N THR A 194 -20.39 -18.34 -15.25
CA THR A 194 -21.81 -18.74 -15.25
C THR A 194 -22.51 -18.46 -16.57
N ASN A 195 -22.08 -17.43 -17.28
CA ASN A 195 -22.63 -16.96 -18.54
C ASN A 195 -21.49 -16.50 -19.47
N PRO A 196 -20.80 -17.46 -20.13
CA PRO A 196 -19.66 -17.15 -21.01
C PRO A 196 -20.07 -16.35 -22.25
N THR A 197 -21.37 -16.32 -22.56
CA THR A 197 -21.95 -15.57 -23.68
C THR A 197 -22.32 -14.12 -23.33
N THR A 198 -21.94 -13.63 -22.15
CA THR A 198 -22.25 -12.26 -21.75
C THR A 198 -21.68 -11.23 -22.73
N ASP A 199 -22.53 -10.31 -23.18
CA ASP A 199 -22.17 -9.18 -24.04
C ASP A 199 -21.76 -7.95 -23.23
N ASP A 200 -21.75 -8.01 -21.89
CA ASP A 200 -21.43 -6.85 -21.05
C ASP A 200 -19.95 -6.47 -21.17
N PRO A 201 -19.63 -5.29 -21.74
CA PRO A 201 -18.25 -4.83 -21.92
C PRO A 201 -17.48 -4.70 -20.62
N SER A 202 -18.19 -4.36 -19.53
CA SER A 202 -17.57 -4.19 -18.21
C SER A 202 -17.09 -5.52 -17.63
N VAL A 203 -17.79 -6.60 -17.95
CA VAL A 203 -17.46 -7.97 -17.54
C VAL A 203 -16.31 -8.52 -18.38
N LEU A 204 -16.26 -8.20 -19.68
CA LEU A 204 -15.17 -8.61 -20.57
C LEU A 204 -13.87 -7.85 -20.27
N ALA A 205 -13.96 -6.58 -19.86
CA ALA A 205 -12.81 -5.74 -19.53
C ALA A 205 -12.14 -6.01 -18.19
N THR A 206 -12.71 -6.90 -17.37
CA THR A 206 -12.16 -7.24 -16.04
C THR A 206 -11.12 -8.36 -16.10
N LEU A 207 -10.92 -8.97 -17.26
CA LEU A 207 -9.81 -9.88 -17.53
C LEU A 207 -8.52 -9.07 -17.74
N ASP A 208 -7.95 -8.56 -16.64
CA ASP A 208 -6.69 -7.79 -16.59
C ASP A 208 -5.49 -8.55 -17.23
N GLU A 209 -5.60 -9.86 -17.45
CA GLU A 209 -4.58 -10.72 -18.07
C GLU A 209 -4.59 -10.69 -19.60
N LEU A 210 -5.65 -10.18 -20.23
CA LEU A 210 -5.56 -9.80 -21.64
C LEU A 210 -4.83 -8.45 -21.67
N PRO A 211 -3.70 -8.33 -22.39
CA PRO A 211 -2.96 -7.08 -22.42
C PRO A 211 -3.97 -6.00 -22.78
N PRO A 212 -4.14 -4.94 -21.94
CA PRO A 212 -4.91 -3.81 -22.42
C PRO A 212 -4.29 -3.40 -23.76
N PRO A 213 -5.07 -2.84 -24.70
CA PRO A 213 -4.43 -2.04 -25.74
C PRO A 213 -3.45 -1.13 -25.01
N ASN A 214 -2.16 -1.24 -25.34
CA ASN A 214 -1.11 -0.44 -24.72
C ASN A 214 -1.54 1.03 -24.75
N SER A 215 -1.02 1.88 -23.87
CA SER A 215 -1.38 3.31 -23.89
C SER A 215 -1.26 3.87 -25.31
N ASP A 216 -0.29 3.41 -26.10
CA ASP A 216 -0.14 3.73 -27.52
C ASP A 216 -1.25 3.19 -28.44
N GLY A 217 -1.87 2.05 -28.14
CA GLY A 217 -3.00 1.46 -28.83
C GLY A 217 -4.33 2.12 -28.49
N LEU A 218 -4.52 2.52 -27.23
CA LEU A 218 -5.62 3.41 -26.82
C LEU A 218 -5.45 4.81 -27.42
N VAL A 219 -4.22 5.31 -27.47
CA VAL A 219 -3.91 6.57 -28.15
C VAL A 219 -4.15 6.42 -29.64
N ALA A 220 -3.74 5.32 -30.28
CA ALA A 220 -3.98 5.06 -31.71
C ALA A 220 -5.48 4.94 -32.05
N LEU A 221 -6.30 4.48 -31.11
CA LEU A 221 -7.77 4.50 -31.21
C LEU A 221 -8.34 5.93 -31.21
N VAL A 222 -7.61 6.92 -30.68
CA VAL A 222 -8.05 8.32 -30.53
C VAL A 222 -7.28 9.31 -31.43
N SER A 223 -6.07 8.97 -31.86
CA SER A 223 -5.10 9.94 -32.39
C SER A 223 -5.13 10.14 -33.90
N LYS A 224 -6.05 9.52 -34.64
CA LYS A 224 -6.32 9.88 -36.04
C LYS A 224 -7.81 9.84 -36.29
N ALA A 225 -8.23 10.56 -37.32
CA ALA A 225 -9.57 10.55 -37.90
C ALA A 225 -9.93 9.16 -38.47
N ASP A 226 -9.78 8.10 -37.67
CA ASP A 226 -10.37 6.81 -37.95
C ASP A 226 -11.87 6.99 -37.70
N ASP A 227 -12.67 6.71 -38.74
CA ASP A 227 -14.12 6.63 -38.64
C ASP A 227 -14.49 5.83 -37.39
N ALA A 228 -15.52 6.28 -36.66
CA ALA A 228 -16.03 5.60 -35.48
C ALA A 228 -16.29 4.10 -35.73
N GLU A 229 -16.52 3.73 -37.00
CA GLU A 229 -16.63 2.38 -37.51
C GLU A 229 -15.35 1.53 -37.34
N LYS A 230 -14.16 2.06 -37.61
CA LYS A 230 -12.88 1.33 -37.40
C LYS A 230 -12.58 1.12 -35.92
N VAL A 231 -12.91 2.11 -35.08
CA VAL A 231 -12.80 1.99 -33.62
C VAL A 231 -13.72 0.88 -33.13
N ARG A 232 -14.95 0.85 -33.63
CA ARG A 232 -15.92 -0.20 -33.34
C ARG A 232 -15.43 -1.58 -33.79
N GLU A 233 -14.92 -1.71 -35.01
CA GLU A 233 -14.41 -2.97 -35.55
C GLU A 233 -13.25 -3.53 -34.70
N ARG A 234 -12.32 -2.67 -34.25
CA ARG A 234 -11.24 -3.07 -33.33
C ARG A 234 -11.77 -3.50 -31.96
N CYS A 235 -12.76 -2.79 -31.41
CA CYS A 235 -13.41 -3.19 -30.16
C CYS A 235 -14.13 -4.54 -30.30
N ASP A 236 -14.85 -4.75 -31.40
CA ASP A 236 -15.59 -6.00 -31.67
C ASP A 236 -14.62 -7.17 -31.87
N SER A 237 -13.50 -6.95 -32.57
CA SER A 237 -12.42 -7.93 -32.69
C SER A 237 -11.82 -8.30 -31.33
N TRP A 238 -11.58 -7.32 -30.47
CA TRP A 238 -11.09 -7.56 -29.12
C TRP A 238 -12.08 -8.35 -28.27
N VAL A 239 -13.37 -8.00 -28.31
CA VAL A 239 -14.45 -8.76 -27.63
C VAL A 239 -14.49 -10.21 -28.11
N LYS A 240 -14.31 -10.47 -29.41
CA LYS A 240 -14.25 -11.83 -29.95
C LYS A 240 -13.05 -12.62 -29.41
N ILE A 241 -11.87 -11.99 -29.31
CA ILE A 241 -10.68 -12.61 -28.73
C ILE A 241 -10.93 -12.94 -27.25
N VAL A 242 -11.48 -12.00 -26.48
CA VAL A 242 -11.79 -12.18 -25.06
C VAL A 242 -12.74 -13.36 -24.86
N ARG A 243 -13.80 -13.45 -25.67
CA ARG A 243 -14.76 -14.58 -25.62
C ARG A 243 -14.09 -15.91 -25.91
N LYS A 244 -13.28 -15.96 -26.97
CA LYS A 244 -12.58 -17.18 -27.35
C LYS A 244 -11.71 -17.67 -26.19
N VAL A 245 -10.86 -16.79 -25.65
CA VAL A 245 -10.00 -17.11 -24.51
C VAL A 245 -10.82 -17.51 -23.28
N ALA A 246 -11.90 -16.80 -22.97
CA ALA A 246 -12.75 -17.13 -21.83
C ALA A 246 -13.47 -18.48 -21.98
N SER A 247 -13.87 -18.83 -23.20
CA SER A 247 -14.52 -20.12 -23.50
C SER A 247 -13.54 -21.29 -23.46
N GLU A 248 -12.30 -21.07 -23.91
CA GLU A 248 -11.23 -22.08 -23.91
C GLU A 248 -10.67 -22.30 -22.49
N ASN A 249 -10.66 -21.26 -21.65
CA ASN A 249 -10.02 -21.27 -20.32
C ASN A 249 -11.01 -21.26 -19.15
N GLN A 250 -12.23 -21.83 -19.29
CA GLN A 250 -13.25 -21.78 -18.23
C GLN A 250 -12.79 -22.35 -16.87
N ALA A 251 -12.01 -23.43 -16.88
CA ALA A 251 -11.48 -24.02 -15.66
C ALA A 251 -10.51 -23.07 -14.94
N GLU A 252 -9.63 -22.41 -15.71
CA GLU A 252 -8.69 -21.42 -15.20
C GLU A 252 -9.42 -20.20 -14.64
N LEU A 253 -10.44 -19.70 -15.36
CA LEU A 253 -11.29 -18.60 -14.89
C LEU A 253 -12.00 -18.92 -13.58
N ARG A 254 -12.50 -20.16 -13.41
CA ARG A 254 -13.08 -20.61 -12.13
C ARG A 254 -12.03 -20.61 -11.02
N THR A 255 -10.82 -21.09 -11.30
CA THR A 255 -9.74 -21.06 -10.29
C THR A 255 -9.32 -19.64 -9.95
N LEU A 256 -9.28 -18.74 -10.94
CA LEU A 256 -9.00 -17.32 -10.75
C LEU A 256 -10.08 -16.65 -9.90
N ALA A 257 -11.36 -16.88 -10.21
CA ALA A 257 -12.47 -16.33 -9.43
C ALA A 257 -12.42 -16.79 -7.95
N LEU A 258 -12.09 -18.06 -7.70
CA LEU A 258 -11.91 -18.57 -6.35
C LEU A 258 -10.69 -17.94 -5.64
N ARG A 259 -9.55 -17.86 -6.32
CA ARG A 259 -8.32 -17.22 -5.78
C ARG A 259 -8.55 -15.75 -5.44
N GLU A 260 -9.17 -14.99 -6.34
CA GLU A 260 -9.50 -13.58 -6.12
C GLU A 260 -10.46 -13.43 -4.94
N ARG A 261 -11.48 -14.29 -4.81
CA ARG A 261 -12.43 -14.25 -3.69
C ARG A 261 -11.74 -14.50 -2.34
N GLU A 262 -10.78 -15.41 -2.29
CA GLU A 262 -9.96 -15.65 -1.09
C GLU A 262 -8.99 -14.49 -0.83
N GLY A 263 -8.33 -13.98 -1.87
CA GLY A 263 -7.43 -12.82 -1.81
C GLY A 263 -8.14 -11.59 -1.24
N ILE A 264 -9.34 -11.26 -1.73
CA ILE A 264 -10.16 -10.14 -1.25
C ILE A 264 -10.40 -10.21 0.26
N ARG A 265 -10.59 -11.40 0.84
CA ARG A 265 -10.80 -11.54 2.28
C ARG A 265 -9.54 -11.21 3.08
N LEU A 266 -8.38 -11.64 2.59
CA LEU A 266 -7.10 -11.30 3.19
C LEU A 266 -6.82 -9.80 3.04
N ASP A 267 -6.93 -9.27 1.82
CA ASP A 267 -6.71 -7.85 1.51
C ASP A 267 -7.62 -6.95 2.34
N ALA A 268 -8.90 -7.32 2.53
CA ALA A 268 -9.82 -6.57 3.36
C ALA A 268 -9.39 -6.55 4.84
N ARG A 269 -8.89 -7.67 5.37
CA ARG A 269 -8.38 -7.74 6.76
C ARG A 269 -7.12 -6.90 6.91
N VAL A 270 -6.19 -7.02 5.98
CA VAL A 270 -4.95 -6.24 5.93
C VAL A 270 -5.27 -4.74 5.82
N PHE A 271 -6.23 -4.36 4.97
CA PHE A 271 -6.72 -2.99 4.88
C PHE A 271 -7.24 -2.49 6.23
N TRP A 272 -8.11 -3.25 6.90
CA TRP A 272 -8.65 -2.84 8.20
C TRP A 272 -7.59 -2.72 9.29
N LEU A 273 -6.61 -3.64 9.33
CA LEU A 273 -5.48 -3.53 10.25
C LEU A 273 -4.67 -2.24 9.98
N ASN A 274 -4.43 -1.91 8.72
CA ASN A 274 -3.76 -0.66 8.37
C ASN A 274 -4.60 0.59 8.66
N VAL A 275 -5.93 0.50 8.60
CA VAL A 275 -6.83 1.58 9.04
C VAL A 275 -6.74 1.78 10.56
N VAL A 276 -6.79 0.70 11.34
CA VAL A 276 -6.62 0.76 12.81
C VAL A 276 -5.26 1.37 13.13
N ALA A 277 -4.21 0.92 12.45
CA ALA A 277 -2.88 1.44 12.68
C ALA A 277 -2.79 2.93 12.34
N PHE A 278 -3.30 3.33 11.16
CA PHE A 278 -3.36 4.73 10.77
C PHE A 278 -4.04 5.60 11.84
N PHE A 279 -5.21 5.20 12.36
CA PHE A 279 -5.86 5.98 13.41
C PHE A 279 -5.10 5.96 14.74
N GLY A 280 -4.43 4.85 15.06
CA GLY A 280 -3.54 4.76 16.22
C GLY A 280 -2.42 5.79 16.17
N TYR A 281 -1.71 5.90 15.03
CA TYR A 281 -0.64 6.89 14.85
C TYR A 281 -1.14 8.29 14.50
N LEU A 282 -2.42 8.47 14.11
CA LEU A 282 -2.98 9.80 13.86
C LEU A 282 -3.00 10.66 15.13
N VAL A 283 -2.96 10.03 16.31
CA VAL A 283 -2.87 10.72 17.58
C VAL A 283 -1.62 11.61 17.64
N PHE A 284 -0.49 11.20 17.04
CA PHE A 284 0.74 12.00 17.02
C PHE A 284 0.57 13.38 16.38
N PRO A 285 0.24 13.51 15.08
CA PRO A 285 0.06 14.82 14.49
C PRO A 285 -1.11 15.58 15.13
N ALA A 286 -2.13 14.89 15.63
CA ALA A 286 -3.23 15.54 16.36
C ALA A 286 -2.75 16.18 17.68
N THR A 287 -1.86 15.53 18.43
CA THR A 287 -1.24 16.11 19.63
C THR A 287 -0.31 17.29 19.28
N TYR A 288 0.56 17.13 18.28
CA TYR A 288 1.61 18.12 18.01
C TYR A 288 1.12 19.35 17.23
N PHE A 289 0.12 19.19 16.38
CA PHE A 289 -0.39 20.25 15.50
C PHE A 289 -1.85 20.62 15.74
N GLY A 290 -2.61 19.84 16.51
CA GLY A 290 -4.02 20.09 16.79
C GLY A 290 -4.23 20.95 18.05
N PRO A 291 -5.47 21.44 18.25
CA PRO A 291 -5.85 22.19 19.44
C PRO A 291 -6.10 21.31 20.68
N PHE A 292 -5.82 20.01 20.59
CA PHE A 292 -6.14 19.03 21.63
C PHE A 292 -5.11 19.11 22.76
N LEU A 293 -5.59 19.02 24.01
CA LEU A 293 -4.71 18.86 25.17
C LEU A 293 -3.93 17.55 25.01
N ARG A 294 -2.62 17.60 25.29
CA ARG A 294 -1.77 16.41 25.33
C ARG A 294 -2.28 15.49 26.42
N ASP A 295 -3.07 14.49 26.05
CA ASP A 295 -3.54 13.43 26.94
C ASP A 295 -2.65 12.19 26.75
N PRO A 296 -1.77 11.90 27.73
CA PRO A 296 -0.88 10.75 27.66
C PRO A 296 -1.61 9.42 27.49
N HIS A 297 -2.87 9.31 27.96
CA HIS A 297 -3.66 8.09 27.82
C HIS A 297 -4.09 7.85 26.37
N MET A 298 -4.48 8.92 25.65
CA MET A 298 -4.87 8.82 24.25
C MET A 298 -3.68 8.49 23.36
N GLU A 299 -2.52 9.07 23.65
CA GLU A 299 -1.28 8.77 22.94
C GLU A 299 -0.81 7.33 23.19
N TRP A 300 -0.92 6.87 24.43
CA TRP A 300 -0.64 5.48 24.78
C TRP A 300 -1.55 4.51 24.04
N LEU A 301 -2.88 4.75 24.07
CA LEU A 301 -3.86 3.88 23.45
C LEU A 301 -3.72 3.86 21.93
N GLY A 302 -3.46 5.03 21.33
CA GLY A 302 -3.19 5.18 19.92
C GLY A 302 -1.98 4.34 19.48
N ASN A 303 -0.86 4.45 20.19
CA ASN A 303 0.34 3.67 19.90
C ASN A 303 0.10 2.17 20.04
N PHE A 304 -0.53 1.76 21.14
CA PHE A 304 -0.81 0.36 21.40
C PHE A 304 -1.67 -0.24 20.28
N ALA A 305 -2.75 0.45 19.88
CA ALA A 305 -3.59 0.01 18.77
C ALA A 305 -2.81 -0.04 17.44
N GLY A 306 -1.95 0.96 17.22
CA GLY A 306 -0.98 1.04 16.12
C GLY A 306 -0.09 -0.20 16.01
N ASP A 307 0.72 -0.40 17.03
CA ASP A 307 1.70 -1.48 17.12
C ASP A 307 1.04 -2.85 17.06
N LEU A 308 -0.11 -3.04 17.73
CA LEU A 308 -0.85 -4.29 17.72
C LEU A 308 -1.35 -4.62 16.31
N ALA A 309 -2.02 -3.68 15.64
CA ALA A 309 -2.54 -3.92 14.30
C ALA A 309 -1.44 -4.24 13.29
N TRP A 310 -0.31 -3.55 13.39
CA TRP A 310 0.88 -3.76 12.56
C TRP A 310 1.70 -5.00 12.90
N THR A 311 1.55 -5.54 14.10
CA THR A 311 2.09 -6.85 14.47
C THR A 311 1.21 -7.99 13.94
N LEU A 312 -0.11 -7.83 14.01
CA LEU A 312 -1.08 -8.83 13.54
C LEU A 312 -1.09 -8.99 12.01
N GLU A 313 -0.84 -7.92 11.26
CA GLU A 313 -0.82 -7.93 9.79
C GLU A 313 0.17 -8.97 9.20
N PRO A 314 1.49 -8.92 9.47
CA PRO A 314 2.44 -9.88 8.91
C PRO A 314 2.14 -11.31 9.40
N ALA A 315 1.72 -11.48 10.66
CA ALA A 315 1.33 -12.79 11.19
C ALA A 315 0.16 -13.38 10.40
N LEU A 316 -0.84 -12.56 10.06
CA LEU A 316 -1.98 -12.97 9.24
C LEU A 316 -1.54 -13.37 7.81
N ILE A 317 -0.70 -12.57 7.16
CA ILE A 317 -0.18 -12.86 5.80
C ILE A 317 0.60 -14.17 5.80
N ILE A 318 1.48 -14.38 6.77
CA ILE A 318 2.27 -15.61 6.90
C ILE A 318 1.35 -16.82 7.14
N ALA A 319 0.39 -16.72 8.07
CA ALA A 319 -0.55 -17.79 8.37
C ALA A 319 -1.39 -18.20 7.15
N THR A 320 -1.87 -17.22 6.38
CA THR A 320 -2.62 -17.50 5.14
C THR A 320 -1.75 -18.13 4.05
N THR A 321 -0.50 -17.69 3.90
CA THR A 321 0.44 -18.27 2.93
C THR A 321 0.76 -19.73 3.25
N PHE A 322 0.98 -20.04 4.54
CA PHE A 322 1.16 -21.43 4.98
C PHE A 322 -0.07 -22.29 4.71
N ARG A 323 -1.27 -21.78 5.02
CA ARG A 323 -2.53 -22.51 4.77
C ARG A 323 -2.73 -22.81 3.28
N GLN A 324 -2.43 -21.85 2.40
CA GLN A 324 -2.52 -22.04 0.95
C GLN A 324 -1.53 -23.11 0.46
N ARG A 325 -0.27 -23.06 0.92
CA ARG A 325 0.75 -24.07 0.57
C ARG A 325 0.36 -25.47 1.03
N SER A 326 -0.20 -25.61 2.24
CA SER A 326 -0.67 -26.90 2.74
C SER A 326 -1.82 -27.44 1.91
N ALA A 327 -2.80 -26.60 1.56
CA ALA A 327 -3.95 -27.00 0.73
C ALA A 327 -3.56 -27.42 -0.70
N THR A 328 -2.50 -26.84 -1.26
CA THR A 328 -1.97 -27.26 -2.58
C THR A 328 -1.26 -28.61 -2.53
N LYS A 329 -0.58 -28.94 -1.43
CA LYS A 329 0.09 -30.24 -1.27
C LYS A 329 -0.92 -31.40 -1.18
N THR A 330 -1.98 -31.24 -0.40
CA THR A 330 -3.03 -32.26 -0.22
C THR A 330 -3.84 -32.57 -1.48
N LYS A 331 -3.73 -31.76 -2.55
CA LYS A 331 -4.39 -32.02 -3.84
C LYS A 331 -3.46 -32.69 -4.86
N ALA A 332 -2.17 -32.77 -4.57
CA ALA A 332 -1.17 -33.40 -5.45
C ALA A 332 -0.89 -34.86 -5.08
N ASP A 333 -1.34 -35.29 -3.89
CA ASP A 333 -1.34 -36.66 -3.38
C ASP A 333 -2.72 -37.30 -3.55
#